data_AF-T0Y5W1-F1
#
_entry.id   AF-T0Y5W1-F1
#
_cell.length_a   1.000
_cell.length_b   1.000
_cell.length_c   1.000
_cell.angle_alpha   90.00
_cell.angle_beta   90.00
_cell.angle_gamma   90.00
#
_symmetry.space_group_name_H-M   'P 1'
#
loop_
_entity.id
_entity.type
_entity.pdbx_description
1 polymer ?
#
loop_
_entity_poly.entity_id
_entity_poly.type
_entity_poly.pdbx_seq_one_letter_code
_entity_poly.pdbx_strand_id
1 'polypeptide(L)' 'MGSGRGLSEVNLAGVQLFRRGKVRDTFDLGDRLLMVATDRLSAFDCVLPDLIPDRGRVLTAMSRFWFSESARIV' A
#
# COMPACT_ATOMS: atom_id res chain seq x y z
N MET A 1 1.86 -18.52 -13.37
CA MET A 1 0.68 -17.64 -13.52
C MET A 1 -0.25 -17.96 -12.35
N GLY A 2 0.10 -17.46 -11.16
CA GLY A 2 -0.55 -17.85 -9.91
C GLY A 2 -1.92 -17.20 -9.79
N SER A 3 -2.94 -17.99 -9.47
CA SER A 3 -4.28 -17.55 -9.06
C SER A 3 -4.16 -16.39 -8.05
N GLY A 4 -4.37 -15.16 -8.54
CA GLY A 4 -4.00 -13.92 -7.87
C GLY A 4 -4.99 -13.57 -6.77
N ARG A 5 -4.81 -14.14 -5.57
CA ARG A 5 -5.53 -13.67 -4.38
C ARG A 5 -4.99 -12.28 -4.02
N GLY A 6 -5.82 -11.25 -4.23
CA GLY A 6 -5.44 -9.88 -3.91
C GLY A 6 -5.14 -9.69 -2.41
N LEU A 7 -4.21 -8.78 -2.10
CA LEU A 7 -3.87 -8.40 -0.74
C LEU A 7 -4.89 -7.40 -0.19
N SER A 8 -5.90 -7.85 0.55
CA SER A 8 -6.91 -6.96 1.15
C SER A 8 -6.44 -6.34 2.46
N GLU A 9 -5.77 -7.08 3.33
CA GLU A 9 -5.37 -6.65 4.68
C GLU A 9 -3.97 -7.17 5.02
N VAL A 10 -3.21 -6.36 5.73
CA VAL A 10 -1.84 -6.69 6.14
C VAL A 10 -1.80 -6.80 7.67
N ASN A 11 -1.34 -7.95 8.16
CA ASN A 11 -1.12 -8.19 9.58
C ASN A 11 0.35 -8.62 9.76
N LEU A 12 1.12 -7.78 10.45
CA LEU A 12 2.54 -8.01 10.71
C LEU A 12 2.72 -8.25 12.21
N ALA A 13 3.09 -9.47 12.58
CA ALA A 13 3.32 -9.81 13.99
C ALA A 13 4.49 -9.01 14.55
N GLY A 14 4.29 -8.44 15.75
CA GLY A 14 5.34 -7.67 16.44
C GLY A 14 5.59 -6.27 15.88
N VAL A 15 4.79 -5.80 14.92
CA VAL A 15 4.89 -4.44 14.36
C VAL A 15 3.62 -3.65 14.68
N GLN A 16 3.77 -2.47 15.27
CA GLN A 16 2.63 -1.64 15.65
C GLN A 16 1.94 -1.08 14.40
N LEU A 17 0.64 -1.31 14.27
CA LEU A 17 -0.17 -0.62 13.26
C LEU A 17 -0.30 0.86 13.66
N PHE A 18 0.22 1.75 12.82
CA PHE A 18 0.12 3.20 13.03
C PHE A 18 -1.20 3.75 12.51
N ARG A 19 -1.57 3.38 11.28
CA ARG A 19 -2.82 3.83 10.64
C ARG A 19 -3.24 2.85 9.54
N ARG A 20 -4.53 2.54 9.50
CA ARG A 20 -5.18 1.87 8.36
C ARG A 20 -6.01 2.86 7.55
N GLY A 21 -5.57 3.15 6.34
CA GLY A 21 -6.30 3.98 5.38
C GLY A 21 -7.13 3.16 4.41
N LYS A 22 -7.84 3.83 3.49
CA LYS A 22 -8.68 3.18 2.46
C LYS A 22 -7.90 2.13 1.65
N VAL A 23 -6.68 2.45 1.23
CA VAL A 23 -5.86 1.62 0.32
C VAL A 23 -4.42 1.39 0.77
N ARG A 24 -4.06 1.82 1.98
CA ARG A 24 -2.72 1.62 2.56
C ARG A 24 -2.81 1.29 4.03
N ASP A 25 -1.96 0.38 4.48
CA ASP A 25 -1.70 0.11 5.89
C ASP A 25 -0.31 0.67 6.23
N THR A 26 -0.23 1.51 7.25
CA THR A 26 1.02 2.09 7.73
C THR A 26 1.35 1.53 9.10
N PHE A 27 2.59 1.05 9.26
CA PHE A 27 3.11 0.49 10.49
C PHE A 27 4.25 1.34 11.03
N ASP A 28 4.36 1.39 12.35
CA ASP A 28 5.43 2.10 13.06
C ASP A 28 6.59 1.14 13.34
N LEU A 29 7.80 1.51 12.91
CA LEU A 29 9.05 0.80 13.18
C LEU A 29 9.92 1.52 14.23
N GLY A 30 9.42 2.59 14.86
CA GLY A 30 10.11 3.40 15.86
C GLY A 30 10.82 4.61 15.25
N ASP A 31 11.80 4.38 14.36
CA ASP A 31 12.57 5.44 13.68
C ASP A 31 11.99 5.83 12.30
N ARG A 32 11.11 5.00 11.77
CA ARG A 32 10.55 5.12 10.42
C ARG A 32 9.17 4.48 10.31
N LEU A 33 8.47 4.80 9.23
CA LEU A 33 7.18 4.21 8.91
C LEU A 33 7.32 3.19 7.77
N LEU A 34 6.67 2.03 7.92
CA LEU A 34 6.46 1.07 6.85
C LEU A 34 5.08 1.32 6.23
N MET A 35 5.04 1.80 4.99
CA MET A 35 3.81 2.01 4.24
C MET A 35 3.59 0.86 3.26
N VAL A 36 2.50 0.12 3.42
CA VAL A 36 2.12 -1.00 2.54
C VAL A 36 0.90 -0.61 1.71
N ALA A 37 1.08 -0.48 0.38
CA ALA A 37 -0.04 -0.34 -0.54
C ALA A 37 -0.73 -1.70 -0.75
N THR A 38 -2.04 -1.75 -0.52
CA THR A 38 -2.83 -2.96 -0.67
C THR A 38 -3.47 -3.03 -2.06
N ASP A 39 -4.14 -4.14 -2.36
CA ASP A 39 -4.92 -4.32 -3.58
C ASP A 39 -6.35 -3.78 -3.46
N ARG A 40 -6.66 -3.14 -2.32
CA ARG A 40 -7.94 -2.44 -2.11
C ARG A 40 -8.03 -1.25 -3.06
N LEU A 41 -9.24 -1.03 -3.58
CA LEU A 41 -9.61 0.13 -4.39
C LEU A 41 -10.68 0.92 -3.65
N SER A 42 -10.62 2.26 -3.74
CA SER A 42 -11.68 3.13 -3.25
C SER A 42 -12.15 4.10 -4.32
N ALA A 43 -13.45 4.31 -4.38
CA ALA A 43 -14.10 5.30 -5.25
C ALA A 43 -15.31 5.89 -4.50
N PHE A 44 -15.61 7.17 -4.73
CA PHE A 44 -16.73 7.88 -4.07
C PHE A 44 -16.73 7.72 -2.55
N ASP A 45 -15.55 7.88 -1.94
CA ASP A 45 -15.28 7.68 -0.52
C ASP A 45 -15.52 6.28 0.08
N CYS A 46 -15.94 5.30 -0.72
CA CYS A 46 -16.14 3.92 -0.31
C CYS A 46 -14.97 3.03 -0.72
N VAL A 47 -14.59 2.06 0.14
CA VAL A 47 -13.70 0.97 -0.24
C VAL A 47 -14.54 -0.11 -0.94
N LEU A 48 -14.14 -0.50 -2.14
CA LEU A 48 -14.87 -1.49 -2.93
C LEU A 48 -14.58 -2.92 -2.41
N PRO A 49 -15.55 -3.84 -2.53
CA PRO A 49 -15.37 -5.23 -2.08
C PRO A 49 -14.35 -5.99 -2.94
N ASP A 50 -14.27 -5.67 -4.23
CA ASP A 50 -13.36 -6.30 -5.17
C ASP A 50 -11.94 -5.77 -5.05
N LEU A 51 -10.99 -6.70 -5.08
CA LEU A 51 -9.56 -6.38 -5.09
C LEU A 51 -9.06 -6.35 -6.53
N ILE A 52 -8.03 -5.54 -6.78
CA ILE A 52 -7.29 -5.56 -8.04
C ILE A 52 -5.93 -6.20 -7.75
N PRO A 53 -5.72 -7.50 -8.06
CA PRO A 53 -4.47 -8.18 -7.77
C PRO A 53 -3.26 -7.42 -8.33
N ASP A 54 -2.18 -7.38 -7.57
CA ASP A 54 -0.91 -6.71 -7.90
C ASP A 54 -0.96 -5.17 -7.98
N ARG A 55 -2.13 -4.53 -7.76
CA ARG A 55 -2.25 -3.07 -7.73
C ARG A 55 -1.29 -2.46 -6.72
N GLY A 56 -1.23 -2.99 -5.50
CA GLY A 56 -0.34 -2.49 -4.46
C GLY A 56 1.13 -2.52 -4.89
N ARG A 57 1.53 -3.57 -5.62
CA ARG A 57 2.89 -3.73 -6.17
C ARG A 57 3.18 -2.69 -7.25
N VAL A 58 2.27 -2.50 -8.21
CA VAL A 58 2.42 -1.52 -9.28
C VAL A 58 2.47 -0.10 -8.73
N LEU A 59 1.57 0.25 -7.79
CA LEU A 59 1.53 1.58 -7.18
C LEU A 59 2.80 1.87 -6.38
N THR A 60 3.32 0.87 -5.65
CA THR A 60 4.60 1.01 -4.94
C THR A 60 5.75 1.26 -5.92
N ALA A 61 5.82 0.51 -7.03
CA ALA A 61 6.85 0.70 -8.04
C ALA A 61 6.77 2.08 -8.72
N MET A 62 5.56 2.54 -9.04
CA MET A 62 5.32 3.86 -9.61
C MET A 62 5.72 5.00 -8.65
N SER A 63 5.39 4.88 -7.36
CA SER A 63 5.85 5.84 -6.35
C SER A 63 7.38 5.89 -6.26
N ARG A 64 8.05 4.72 -6.24
CA ARG A 64 9.52 4.66 -6.25
C ARG A 64 10.14 5.34 -7.47
N PHE A 65 9.58 5.10 -8.66
CA PHE A 65 10.01 5.75 -9.89
C PHE A 65 9.91 7.28 -9.77
N TRP A 66 8.74 7.79 -9.38
CA TRP A 66 8.54 9.23 -9.29
C TRP A 66 9.34 9.89 -8.18
N PHE A 67 9.51 9.23 -7.02
CA PHE A 67 10.42 9.74 -5.97
C PHE A 67 11.86 9.86 -6.47
N SER A 68 12.32 8.91 -7.29
CA SER A 68 13.65 9.00 -7.92
C SER A 68 13.72 10.15 -8.92
N GLU A 69 12.71 10.30 -9.79
CA GLU A 69 12.71 11.33 -10.84
C GLU A 69 12.58 12.74 -10.27
N SER A 70 11.78 12.91 -9.22
CA SER A 70 11.54 14.21 -8.58
C SER A 70 12.59 14.58 -7.53
N ALA A 71 13.56 13.71 -7.22
CA ALA A 71 14.56 13.92 -6.17
C ALA A 71 15.44 15.17 -6.38
N ARG A 72 15.48 15.71 -7.60
CA ARG A 72 16.22 16.93 -7.97
C ARG A 72 15.37 18.21 -7.94
N ILE A 73 14.07 18.10 -7.72
CA ILE A 73 13.12 19.21 -7.75
C ILE A 73 12.85 19.74 -6.33
N VAL A 74 13.11 18.91 -5.31
CA VAL A 74 13.02 19.20 -3.88
C VAL A 74 14.39 19.12 -3.22
#